data_AF-A0AAD7NYS8-F1
#
_entry.id   AF-A0AAD7NYS8-F1
#
_cell.length_a   1.000
_cell.length_b   1.000
_cell.length_c   1.000
_cell.angle_alpha   90.00
_cell.angle_beta   90.00
_cell.angle_gamma   90.00
#
_symmetry.space_group_name_H-M   'P 1'
#
loop_
_entity.id
_entity.type
_entity.pdbx_description
1 polymer ?
#
loop_
_entity_poly.entity_id
_entity_poly.type
_entity_poly.pdbx_seq_one_letter_code
_entity_poly.pdbx_strand_id
1 'polypeptide(L)'
;MLPPRAYTFIGLNGLRILSIIGLLLVFSSNILTLVNDIKAVNRFQEGKASASDSAITNTTAQDILNSDYIAGSTVPNQPAGVFWAVLNRLLIIVQVIVLLLSEFGWPSAFFNRFFPVLGKDFGLGALGIIQCLLGAAILSHHVDEFSLVAAFFLFAIGCLNMLAGLIFRDGAKSKRSVTSWREQAKSALPTHVAGVDIRPVAAAAPSFVSNVFKSDEKAPGEAKAGHGFGLAGERAAGLKGYLISRPVESVPRYAPKRSPSAA
;
A
#
# COMPACT_ATOMS: atom_id res chain seq x y z
N MET A 1 23.62 3.75 20.75
CA MET A 1 23.75 2.82 19.60
C MET A 1 22.36 2.27 19.36
N LEU A 2 21.76 2.52 18.19
CA LEU A 2 20.40 2.03 17.94
C LEU A 2 20.42 0.51 17.77
N PRO A 3 19.37 -0.22 18.18
CA PRO A 3 19.30 -1.66 17.99
C PRO A 3 19.40 -2.01 16.49
N PRO A 4 20.08 -3.11 16.09
CA PRO A 4 20.22 -3.51 14.68
C PRO A 4 18.90 -3.59 13.89
N ARG A 5 17.79 -3.87 14.59
CA ARG A 5 16.43 -3.88 14.02
C ARG A 5 15.91 -2.48 13.64
N ALA A 6 16.34 -1.42 14.32
CA ALA A 6 15.97 -0.05 13.97
C ALA A 6 16.64 0.40 12.67
N TYR A 7 17.92 0.05 12.43
CA TYR A 7 18.61 0.37 11.18
C TYR A 7 17.96 -0.29 9.97
N THR A 8 17.55 -1.56 10.09
CA THR A 8 16.82 -2.26 9.01
C THR A 8 15.44 -1.65 8.76
N PHE A 9 14.71 -1.25 9.80
CA PHE A 9 13.43 -0.55 9.67
C PHE A 9 13.56 0.80 8.95
N ILE A 10 14.55 1.61 9.35
CA ILE A 10 14.81 2.92 8.74
C ILE A 10 15.24 2.76 7.28
N GLY A 11 16.18 1.85 6.98
CA GLY A 11 16.64 1.60 5.62
C GLY A 11 15.53 1.08 4.70
N LEU A 12 14.67 0.19 5.18
CA LEU A 12 13.56 -0.34 4.41
C LEU A 12 12.46 0.71 4.12
N ASN A 13 12.20 1.64 5.04
CA ASN A 13 11.29 2.77 4.78
C ASN A 13 11.93 3.84 3.88
N GLY A 14 13.23 4.09 4.02
CA GLY A 14 13.97 4.95 3.08
C GLY A 14 13.90 4.43 1.66
N LEU A 15 14.06 3.12 1.46
CA LEU A 15 13.95 2.49 0.14
C LEU A 15 12.55 2.61 -0.46
N ARG A 16 11.49 2.54 0.37
CA ARG A 16 10.11 2.82 -0.04
C ARG A 16 9.94 4.26 -0.52
N ILE A 17 10.44 5.24 0.24
CA ILE A 17 10.34 6.67 -0.14
C ILE A 17 11.09 6.91 -1.46
N LEU A 18 12.31 6.41 -1.58
CA LEU A 18 13.09 6.51 -2.82
C LEU A 18 12.37 5.89 -4.00
N SER A 19 11.74 4.73 -3.81
CA SER A 19 10.96 4.05 -4.84
C SER A 19 9.74 4.86 -5.28
N ILE A 20 9.01 5.47 -4.34
CA ILE A 20 7.89 6.37 -4.65
C ILE A 20 8.38 7.59 -5.44
N ILE A 21 9.49 8.21 -5.02
CA ILE A 21 10.10 9.33 -5.73
C ILE A 21 10.47 8.91 -7.16
N GLY A 22 11.15 7.77 -7.33
CA GLY A 22 11.53 7.27 -8.66
C GLY A 22 10.32 7.00 -9.56
N LEU A 23 9.25 6.43 -9.03
CA LEU A 23 8.00 6.21 -9.76
C LEU A 23 7.33 7.53 -10.17
N LEU A 24 7.35 8.55 -9.32
CA LEU A 24 6.82 9.88 -9.65
C LEU A 24 7.64 10.58 -10.74
N LEU A 25 8.97 10.49 -10.67
CA LEU A 25 9.85 11.06 -11.70
C LEU A 25 9.60 10.37 -13.05
N VAL A 26 9.54 9.05 -13.09
CA VAL A 26 9.25 8.29 -14.32
C VAL A 26 7.85 8.58 -14.84
N PHE A 27 6.85 8.71 -13.96
CA PHE A 27 5.50 9.10 -14.35
C PHE A 27 5.49 10.47 -15.04
N SER A 28 6.07 11.48 -14.40
CA SER A 28 6.14 12.85 -14.96
C SER A 28 6.92 12.88 -16.28
N SER A 29 8.04 12.16 -16.35
CA SER A 29 8.86 12.14 -17.54
C SER A 29 8.17 11.45 -18.72
N ASN A 30 7.42 10.37 -18.46
CA ASN A 30 6.75 9.63 -19.52
C ASN A 30 5.55 10.41 -20.11
N ILE A 31 4.94 11.31 -19.34
CA ILE A 31 3.95 12.26 -19.87
C ILE A 31 4.61 13.28 -20.80
N LEU A 32 5.77 13.82 -20.41
CA LEU A 32 6.49 14.79 -21.23
C LEU A 32 6.91 14.19 -22.57
N THR A 33 7.46 12.97 -22.55
CA THR A 33 7.89 12.27 -23.76
C THR A 33 6.71 11.94 -24.67
N LEU A 34 5.57 11.54 -24.10
CA LEU A 34 4.33 11.34 -24.87
C LEU A 34 3.86 12.63 -25.56
N VAL A 35 3.92 13.77 -24.87
CA VAL A 35 3.56 15.07 -25.46
C VAL A 35 4.54 15.45 -26.58
N ASN A 36 5.83 15.21 -26.40
CA ASN A 36 6.86 15.47 -27.41
C ASN A 36 6.65 14.56 -28.64
N ASP A 37 6.36 13.28 -28.44
CA ASP A 37 6.06 12.31 -29.50
C ASP A 37 4.82 12.75 -30.31
N ILE A 38 3.73 13.17 -29.67
CA ILE A 38 2.51 13.66 -30.36
C ILE A 38 2.80 14.94 -31.16
N LYS A 39 3.55 15.89 -30.59
CA LYS A 39 3.94 17.12 -31.30
C LYS A 39 4.80 16.82 -32.53
N ALA A 40 5.71 15.85 -32.43
CA ALA A 40 6.54 15.41 -33.54
C ALA A 40 5.71 14.76 -34.66
N VAL A 41 4.74 13.93 -34.30
CA VAL A 41 3.80 13.32 -35.26
C VAL A 41 2.98 14.38 -36.00
N ASN A 42 2.43 15.37 -35.28
CA ASN A 42 1.65 16.44 -35.90
C ASN A 42 2.48 17.25 -36.91
N ARG A 43 3.70 17.66 -36.53
CA ARG A 43 4.63 18.37 -37.43
C ARG A 43 5.01 17.55 -38.66
N PHE A 44 5.19 16.24 -38.47
CA PHE A 44 5.53 15.32 -39.56
C PHE A 44 4.35 15.12 -40.54
N GLN A 45 3.11 15.07 -40.05
CA GLN A 45 1.92 15.03 -40.89
C GLN A 45 1.71 16.33 -41.66
N GLU A 46 1.90 17.49 -41.02
CA GLU A 46 1.86 18.80 -41.67
C GLU A 46 2.94 18.95 -42.76
N GLY A 47 4.16 18.47 -42.47
CA GLY A 47 5.26 18.42 -43.43
C GLY A 47 5.00 17.47 -44.60
N LYS A 48 4.40 16.30 -44.37
CA LYS A 48 4.00 15.36 -45.42
C LYS A 48 2.90 15.92 -46.33
N ALA A 49 1.90 16.60 -45.76
CA ALA A 49 0.84 17.26 -46.53
C ALA A 49 1.38 18.41 -47.40
N SER A 50 2.44 19.09 -46.95
CA SER A 50 3.11 20.15 -47.71
C SER A 50 4.07 19.59 -48.78
N ALA A 51 4.62 18.40 -48.55
CA ALA A 51 5.55 17.71 -49.45
C ALA A 51 4.89 17.02 -50.64
N SER A 52 3.60 16.68 -50.56
CA SER A 52 2.89 16.02 -51.66
C SER A 52 2.58 16.94 -52.86
N ASP A 53 2.68 18.26 -52.69
CA ASP A 53 2.34 19.26 -53.71
C ASP A 53 3.56 19.90 -54.39
N SER A 54 4.78 19.58 -53.94
CA SER A 54 6.01 20.09 -54.54
C SER A 54 7.00 18.95 -54.70
N ALA A 55 7.33 18.63 -55.95
CA ALA A 55 8.40 17.69 -56.28
C ALA A 55 9.68 18.10 -55.55
N ILE A 56 9.97 17.42 -54.43
CA ILE A 56 11.10 17.72 -53.56
C ILE A 56 12.39 17.34 -54.29
N THR A 57 13.11 18.33 -54.80
CA THR A 57 14.42 18.21 -55.47
C THR A 57 15.62 18.21 -54.52
N ASN A 58 15.40 18.32 -53.20
CA ASN A 58 16.47 18.30 -52.20
C ASN A 58 16.62 16.91 -51.56
N THR A 59 17.80 16.31 -51.69
CA THR A 59 18.18 14.99 -51.14
C THR A 59 17.99 14.91 -49.62
N THR A 60 18.25 16.00 -48.89
CA THR A 60 18.07 16.07 -47.42
C THR A 60 16.62 15.95 -46.99
N ALA A 61 15.67 16.39 -47.82
CA ALA A 61 14.24 16.29 -47.53
C ALA A 61 13.68 14.91 -47.89
N GLN A 62 14.27 14.19 -48.85
CA GLN A 62 13.98 12.78 -49.07
C GLN A 62 14.50 11.89 -47.94
N ASP A 63 15.69 12.15 -47.39
CA ASP A 63 16.24 11.37 -46.27
C ASP A 63 15.41 11.50 -44.98
N ILE A 64 14.80 12.67 -44.75
CA ILE A 64 13.87 12.89 -43.62
C ILE A 64 12.56 12.12 -43.81
N LEU A 65 12.08 11.98 -45.05
CA LEU A 65 10.86 11.21 -45.36
C LEU A 65 11.11 9.69 -45.36
N ASN A 66 12.33 9.28 -45.70
CA ASN A 66 12.79 7.89 -45.73
C ASN A 66 13.37 7.38 -44.40
N SER A 67 13.28 8.15 -43.31
CA SER A 67 13.73 7.69 -42.00
C SER A 67 12.76 6.68 -41.38
N ASP A 68 13.30 5.63 -40.75
CA ASP A 68 12.54 4.60 -40.04
C ASP A 68 11.77 5.17 -38.82
N TYR A 69 12.23 6.30 -38.28
CA TYR A 69 11.63 7.01 -37.14
C TYR A 69 11.36 8.48 -37.48
N ILE A 70 10.37 9.07 -36.84
CA ILE A 70 10.09 10.51 -36.95
C ILE A 70 11.22 11.28 -36.25
N ALA A 71 11.80 12.28 -36.91
CA ALA A 71 12.91 13.06 -36.38
C ALA A 71 12.55 13.70 -35.02
N GLY A 72 13.37 13.40 -33.99
CA GLY A 72 13.16 13.89 -32.63
C GLY A 72 12.07 13.17 -31.84
N SER A 73 11.66 11.97 -32.26
CA SER A 73 10.64 11.16 -31.57
C SER A 73 10.99 9.67 -31.58
N THR A 74 10.40 8.93 -30.65
CA THR A 74 10.51 7.47 -30.57
C THR A 74 9.51 6.72 -31.46
N VAL A 75 8.77 7.46 -32.30
CA VAL A 75 7.69 6.91 -33.12
C VAL A 75 8.22 6.37 -34.45
N PRO A 76 8.00 5.09 -34.75
CA PRO A 76 8.37 4.52 -36.05
C PRO A 76 7.43 5.02 -37.15
N ASN A 77 7.98 5.27 -38.34
CA ASN A 77 7.29 5.77 -39.54
C ASN A 77 6.57 4.65 -40.33
N GLN A 78 6.45 3.45 -39.75
CA GLN A 78 5.77 2.31 -40.35
C GLN A 78 4.23 2.39 -40.17
N PRO A 79 3.43 1.69 -41.00
CA PRO A 79 1.98 1.62 -40.82
C PRO A 79 1.62 1.18 -39.39
N ALA A 80 0.76 1.96 -38.72
CA ALA A 80 0.38 1.79 -37.31
C ALA A 80 1.52 1.97 -36.27
N GLY A 81 2.72 2.42 -36.66
CA GLY A 81 3.84 2.69 -35.74
C GLY A 81 3.52 3.73 -34.67
N VAL A 82 2.81 4.79 -35.04
CA VAL A 82 2.29 5.82 -34.12
C VAL A 82 1.38 5.21 -33.04
N PHE A 83 0.47 4.32 -33.44
CA PHE A 83 -0.46 3.67 -32.51
C PHE A 83 0.28 2.83 -31.48
N TRP A 84 1.23 2.00 -31.93
CA TRP A 84 2.02 1.14 -31.04
C TRP A 84 2.93 1.93 -30.09
N ALA A 85 3.53 3.03 -30.56
CA ALA A 85 4.33 3.90 -29.71
C ALA A 85 3.49 4.54 -28.59
N VAL A 86 2.32 5.08 -28.92
CA VAL A 86 1.40 5.68 -27.93
C VAL A 86 0.86 4.62 -26.97
N LEU A 87 0.48 3.44 -27.47
CA LEU A 87 0.00 2.34 -26.63
C LEU A 87 1.08 1.89 -25.63
N ASN A 88 2.33 1.73 -26.06
CA ASN A 88 3.43 1.38 -25.16
C ASN A 88 3.62 2.43 -24.05
N ARG A 89 3.60 3.72 -24.41
CA ARG A 89 3.68 4.82 -23.42
C ARG A 89 2.53 4.78 -22.43
N LEU A 90 1.30 4.55 -22.89
CA LEU A 90 0.11 4.43 -22.05
C LEU A 90 0.21 3.23 -21.09
N LEU A 91 0.67 2.07 -21.57
CA LEU A 91 0.87 0.88 -20.75
C LEU A 91 1.91 1.10 -19.66
N ILE A 92 3.03 1.76 -19.98
CA ILE A 92 4.05 2.14 -18.98
C ILE A 92 3.44 3.07 -17.92
N ILE A 93 2.64 4.07 -18.32
CA ILE A 93 1.95 4.97 -17.37
C ILE A 93 1.03 4.18 -16.44
N VAL A 94 0.20 3.29 -16.98
CA VAL A 94 -0.70 2.44 -16.18
C VAL A 94 0.10 1.56 -15.22
N GLN A 95 1.20 0.96 -15.68
CA GLN A 95 2.05 0.12 -14.84
C GLN A 95 2.70 0.91 -13.69
N VAL A 96 3.16 2.15 -13.95
CA VAL A 96 3.68 3.04 -12.91
C VAL A 96 2.61 3.36 -11.87
N ILE A 97 1.38 3.66 -12.29
CA ILE A 97 0.26 3.93 -11.38
C ILE A 97 -0.02 2.72 -10.49
N VAL A 98 -0.09 1.52 -11.06
CA VAL A 98 -0.32 0.27 -10.31
C VAL A 98 0.81 0.02 -9.31
N LEU A 99 2.07 0.25 -9.69
CA LEU A 99 3.21 0.14 -8.79
C LEU A 99 3.16 1.18 -7.66
N LEU A 100 2.77 2.42 -7.97
CA LEU A 100 2.64 3.50 -7.00
C LEU A 100 1.51 3.20 -6.00
N LEU A 101 0.36 2.71 -6.45
CA LEU A 101 -0.71 2.21 -5.57
C LEU A 101 -0.23 1.03 -4.71
N SER A 102 0.58 0.13 -5.27
CA SER A 102 1.16 -1.00 -4.53
C SER A 102 2.13 -0.55 -3.44
N GLU A 103 2.89 0.54 -3.68
CA GLU A 103 3.78 1.14 -2.70
C GLU A 103 3.03 1.89 -1.60
N PHE A 104 1.85 2.47 -1.89
CA PHE A 104 0.97 3.01 -0.84
C PHE A 104 0.25 1.92 -0.05
N GLY A 105 0.07 0.73 -0.63
CA GLY A 105 -0.64 -0.38 0.01
C GLY A 105 -2.17 -0.24 -0.03
N TRP A 106 -2.69 0.63 -0.91
CA TRP A 106 -4.11 0.88 -1.10
C TRP A 106 -4.48 0.70 -2.57
N PRO A 107 -5.50 -0.09 -2.94
CA PRO A 107 -6.36 -0.95 -2.11
C PRO A 107 -5.76 -2.34 -1.87
N SER A 108 -5.51 -2.72 -0.61
CA SER A 108 -4.86 -3.98 -0.23
C SER A 108 -5.64 -5.24 -0.64
N ALA A 109 -6.97 -5.21 -0.61
CA ALA A 109 -7.81 -6.33 -1.02
C ALA A 109 -7.70 -6.66 -2.52
N PHE A 110 -7.53 -5.63 -3.37
CA PHE A 110 -7.36 -5.80 -4.81
C PHE A 110 -6.05 -6.51 -5.13
N PHE A 111 -4.93 -6.06 -4.54
CA PHE A 111 -3.63 -6.69 -4.74
C PHE A 111 -3.61 -8.13 -4.23
N ASN A 112 -4.20 -8.41 -3.06
CA ASN A 112 -4.22 -9.79 -2.56
C ASN A 112 -5.10 -10.74 -3.41
N ARG A 113 -6.13 -10.21 -4.10
CA ARG A 113 -7.06 -11.04 -4.88
C ARG A 113 -6.64 -11.21 -6.35
N PHE A 114 -6.22 -10.14 -7.01
CA PHE A 114 -5.94 -10.12 -8.45
C PHE A 114 -4.45 -10.16 -8.78
N PHE A 115 -3.59 -9.62 -7.92
CA PHE A 115 -2.14 -9.53 -8.14
C PHE A 115 -1.34 -9.92 -6.89
N PRO A 116 -1.42 -11.20 -6.45
CA PRO A 116 -0.83 -11.64 -5.18
C PRO A 116 0.68 -11.36 -5.11
N VAL A 117 1.39 -11.33 -6.24
CA VAL A 117 2.81 -10.94 -6.34
C VAL A 117 3.11 -9.54 -5.79
N LEU A 118 2.15 -8.62 -5.83
CA LEU A 118 2.25 -7.29 -5.22
C LEU A 118 1.58 -7.19 -3.84
N GLY A 119 0.93 -8.27 -3.39
CA GLY A 119 0.21 -8.36 -2.13
C GLY A 119 1.10 -8.25 -0.90
N LYS A 120 0.47 -8.12 0.28
CA LYS A 120 1.16 -7.97 1.57
C LYS A 120 2.03 -9.17 1.96
N ASP A 121 1.70 -10.34 1.43
CA ASP A 121 2.31 -11.64 1.73
C ASP A 121 3.40 -12.02 0.69
N PHE A 122 3.78 -11.10 -0.20
CA PHE A 122 4.90 -11.29 -1.11
C PHE A 122 5.99 -10.26 -0.83
N GLY A 123 7.25 -10.73 -0.87
CA GLY A 123 8.43 -9.92 -0.63
C GLY A 123 8.60 -8.77 -1.63
N LEU A 124 9.58 -7.91 -1.35
CA LEU A 124 9.91 -6.74 -2.17
C LEU A 124 10.58 -7.08 -3.50
N GLY A 125 10.98 -8.35 -3.67
CA GLY A 125 11.76 -8.81 -4.81
C GLY A 125 10.99 -8.68 -6.12
N ALA A 126 9.74 -9.13 -6.15
CA ALA A 126 8.90 -9.05 -7.34
C ALA A 126 8.63 -7.58 -7.74
N LEU A 127 8.41 -6.70 -6.76
CA LEU A 127 8.23 -5.27 -6.99
C LEU A 127 9.52 -4.64 -7.58
N GLY A 128 10.70 -4.99 -7.03
CA GLY A 128 11.98 -4.53 -7.56
C GLY A 128 12.27 -5.03 -8.97
N ILE A 129 11.91 -6.27 -9.30
CA ILE A 129 12.04 -6.84 -10.65
C ILE A 129 11.19 -6.04 -11.65
N ILE A 130 9.93 -5.76 -11.32
CA ILE A 130 9.04 -4.99 -12.22
C ILE A 130 9.57 -3.57 -12.41
N GLN A 131 10.08 -2.93 -11.36
CA GLN A 131 10.72 -1.60 -11.46
C GLN A 131 11.98 -1.62 -12.32
N CYS A 132 12.78 -2.67 -12.20
CA CYS A 132 14.00 -2.87 -13.01
C CYS A 132 13.65 -3.06 -14.48
N LEU A 133 12.67 -3.92 -14.80
CA LEU A 133 12.19 -4.13 -16.16
C LEU A 133 11.59 -2.85 -16.76
N LEU A 134 10.86 -2.08 -15.96
CA LEU A 134 10.29 -0.81 -16.40
C LEU A 134 11.37 0.22 -16.70
N GLY A 135 12.39 0.33 -15.84
CA GLY A 135 13.56 1.17 -16.10
C GLY A 135 14.27 0.76 -17.38
N ALA A 136 14.55 -0.53 -17.56
CA ALA A 136 15.18 -1.08 -18.75
C ALA A 136 14.37 -0.81 -20.03
N ALA A 137 13.04 -0.96 -19.98
CA ALA A 137 12.15 -0.70 -21.11
C ALA A 137 12.12 0.79 -21.52
N ILE A 138 12.31 1.71 -20.58
CA ILE A 138 12.42 3.14 -20.89
C ILE A 138 13.81 3.44 -21.47
N LEU A 139 14.87 2.81 -20.94
CA LEU A 139 16.25 2.97 -21.43
C LEU A 139 16.46 2.37 -22.84
N SER A 140 15.66 1.38 -23.24
CA SER A 140 15.81 0.76 -24.57
C SER A 140 15.33 1.63 -25.72
N HIS A 141 14.67 2.76 -25.44
CA HIS A 141 14.30 3.75 -26.42
C HIS A 141 15.16 5.01 -26.26
N HIS A 142 15.36 5.76 -27.35
CA HIS A 142 16.01 7.05 -27.26
C HIS A 142 15.08 8.04 -26.54
N VAL A 143 15.46 8.55 -25.38
CA VAL A 143 14.59 9.44 -24.58
C VAL A 143 15.38 10.66 -24.12
N ASP A 144 14.65 11.75 -23.85
CA ASP A 144 15.20 13.00 -23.32
C ASP A 144 16.03 12.79 -22.04
N GLU A 145 17.02 13.66 -21.80
CA GLU A 145 17.95 13.58 -20.67
C GLU A 145 17.26 13.45 -19.31
N PHE A 146 16.16 14.18 -19.11
CA PHE A 146 15.36 14.08 -17.89
C PHE A 146 14.78 12.68 -17.69
N SER A 147 14.28 12.06 -18.76
CA SER A 147 13.74 10.70 -18.72
C SER A 147 14.82 9.65 -18.53
N LEU A 148 15.99 9.89 -19.11
CA LEU A 148 17.15 9.02 -18.97
C LEU A 148 17.59 8.98 -17.50
N VAL A 149 17.75 10.14 -16.85
CA VAL A 149 18.13 10.21 -15.43
C VAL A 149 17.07 9.56 -14.53
N ALA A 150 15.78 9.86 -14.78
CA ALA A 150 14.68 9.27 -14.01
C ALA A 150 14.63 7.74 -14.14
N ALA A 151 14.84 7.21 -15.35
CA ALA A 151 14.80 5.78 -15.60
C ALA A 151 16.03 5.04 -15.06
N PHE A 152 17.23 5.63 -15.13
CA PHE A 152 18.42 5.10 -14.45
C PHE A 152 18.24 5.07 -12.93
N PHE A 153 17.67 6.12 -12.35
CA PHE A 153 17.36 6.17 -10.93
C PHE A 153 16.36 5.08 -10.52
N LEU A 154 15.28 4.90 -11.29
CA LEU A 154 14.30 3.84 -11.04
C LEU A 154 14.94 2.44 -11.20
N PHE A 155 15.79 2.24 -12.21
CA PHE A 155 16.51 0.98 -12.42
C PHE A 155 17.41 0.63 -11.23
N ALA A 156 18.21 1.60 -10.75
CA ALA A 156 19.07 1.41 -9.59
C ALA A 156 18.27 1.07 -8.33
N ILE A 157 17.16 1.77 -8.08
CA ILE A 157 16.27 1.46 -6.95
C ILE A 157 15.58 0.10 -7.13
N GLY A 158 15.18 -0.26 -8.34
CA GLY A 158 14.63 -1.56 -8.67
C GLY A 158 15.59 -2.70 -8.30
N CYS A 159 16.89 -2.55 -8.63
CA CYS A 159 17.94 -3.46 -8.22
C CYS A 159 18.09 -3.54 -6.69
N LEU A 160 18.05 -2.41 -5.99
CA LEU A 160 18.09 -2.38 -4.52
C LEU A 160 16.86 -3.07 -3.90
N ASN A 161 15.66 -2.83 -4.43
CA ASN A 161 14.42 -3.48 -4.01
C ASN A 161 14.45 -4.99 -4.29
N MET A 162 15.04 -5.40 -5.41
CA MET A 162 15.23 -6.81 -5.77
C MET A 162 16.18 -7.50 -4.77
N LEU A 163 17.34 -6.90 -4.48
CA LEU A 163 18.30 -7.44 -3.50
C LEU A 163 17.71 -7.48 -2.10
N ALA A 164 17.03 -6.41 -1.66
CA ALA A 164 16.32 -6.40 -0.39
C ALA A 164 15.23 -7.48 -0.33
N GLY A 165 14.56 -7.73 -1.45
CA GLY A 165 13.60 -8.81 -1.61
C GLY A 165 14.21 -10.21 -1.50
N LEU A 166 15.41 -10.44 -2.03
CA LEU A 166 16.13 -11.71 -1.91
C LEU A 166 16.62 -11.95 -0.47
N ILE A 167 17.13 -10.91 0.20
CA ILE A 167 17.69 -11.01 1.55
C ILE A 167 16.58 -11.18 2.61
N PHE A 168 15.49 -10.41 2.51
CA PHE A 168 14.45 -10.38 3.54
C PHE A 168 13.20 -11.20 3.17
N ARG A 169 13.09 -11.67 1.92
CA ARG A 169 12.03 -12.53 1.38
C ARG A 169 10.65 -12.06 1.84
N ASP A 170 9.87 -12.94 2.45
CA ASP A 170 8.49 -12.73 2.86
C ASP A 170 8.37 -11.78 4.07
N GLY A 171 9.42 -11.72 4.91
CA GLY A 171 9.43 -10.88 6.10
C GLY A 171 9.60 -9.38 5.84
N ALA A 172 9.91 -8.97 4.60
CA ALA A 172 10.32 -7.61 4.31
C ALA A 172 9.17 -6.59 4.39
N LYS A 173 7.95 -6.96 3.97
CA LYS A 173 6.76 -6.09 4.07
C LYS A 173 6.23 -6.02 5.53
N SER A 174 6.26 -7.14 6.26
CA SER A 174 5.92 -7.17 7.70
C SER A 174 6.90 -6.34 8.55
N LYS A 175 8.20 -6.37 8.22
CA LYS A 175 9.24 -5.54 8.87
C LYS A 175 9.19 -4.06 8.47
N ARG A 176 8.47 -3.68 7.40
CA ARG A 176 8.21 -2.29 6.99
C ARG A 176 6.93 -1.70 7.62
N SER A 177 6.04 -2.53 8.14
CA SER A 177 4.75 -2.09 8.66
C SER A 177 4.91 -1.35 10.00
N VAL A 178 4.64 -0.05 10.02
CA VAL A 178 4.55 0.78 11.24
C VAL A 178 3.45 0.26 12.19
N THR A 179 2.46 -0.46 11.66
CA THR A 179 1.34 -1.04 12.39
C THR A 179 1.71 -2.29 13.21
N SER A 180 2.75 -3.03 12.83
CA SER A 180 3.19 -4.22 13.58
C SER A 180 3.89 -3.87 14.88
N TRP A 181 4.49 -2.68 14.99
CA TRP A 181 4.96 -2.14 16.27
C TRP A 181 3.81 -1.83 17.23
N ARG A 182 2.66 -1.32 16.71
CA ARG A 182 1.45 -1.13 17.52
C ARG A 182 0.79 -2.45 17.91
N GLU A 183 0.84 -3.48 17.06
CA GLU A 183 0.30 -4.81 17.37
C GLU A 183 1.20 -5.60 18.33
N GLN A 184 2.53 -5.51 18.19
CA GLN A 184 3.46 -6.10 19.15
C GLN A 184 3.45 -5.37 20.50
N ALA A 185 3.24 -4.05 20.54
CA ALA A 185 3.03 -3.32 21.79
C ALA A 185 1.74 -3.76 22.51
N LYS A 186 0.72 -4.20 21.77
CA LYS A 186 -0.50 -4.81 22.34
C LYS A 186 -0.27 -6.23 22.84
N SER A 187 0.63 -6.98 22.21
CA SER A 187 1.00 -8.36 22.61
C SER A 187 2.04 -8.44 23.73
N ALA A 188 2.80 -7.36 23.97
CA ALA A 188 3.82 -7.29 25.02
C ALA A 188 3.24 -6.92 26.40
N LEU A 189 1.98 -6.48 26.46
CA LEU A 189 1.24 -6.36 27.70
C LEU A 189 0.51 -7.69 27.94
N PRO A 190 0.68 -8.33 29.12
CA PRO A 190 -0.06 -9.55 29.43
C PRO A 190 -1.57 -9.26 29.41
N THR A 191 -2.26 -9.62 28.33
CA THR A 191 -3.73 -9.66 28.27
C THR A 191 -4.24 -10.95 28.93
N HIS A 192 -3.80 -11.22 30.16
CA HIS A 192 -4.43 -12.19 31.05
C HIS A 192 -5.07 -11.47 32.24
N VAL A 193 -5.88 -10.47 31.96
CA VAL A 193 -6.96 -10.11 32.89
C VAL A 193 -8.22 -10.08 32.06
N ALA A 194 -9.01 -11.15 32.20
CA ALA A 194 -10.30 -11.28 31.56
C ALA A 194 -11.17 -10.05 31.89
N GLY A 195 -11.63 -9.35 30.86
CA GLY A 195 -12.86 -8.55 30.94
C GLY A 195 -12.76 -7.04 31.14
N VAL A 196 -11.67 -6.36 30.77
CA VAL A 196 -11.67 -4.87 30.72
C VAL A 196 -11.29 -4.38 29.33
N ASP A 197 -12.28 -3.77 28.65
CA ASP A 197 -12.16 -3.18 27.31
C ASP A 197 -11.47 -1.82 27.41
N ILE A 198 -10.16 -1.76 27.15
CA ILE A 198 -9.39 -0.50 27.14
C ILE A 198 -9.34 0.04 25.71
N ARG A 199 -10.43 0.70 25.29
CA ARG A 199 -10.42 1.59 24.12
C ARG A 199 -9.73 2.92 24.47
N PRO A 200 -8.97 3.54 23.55
CA PRO A 200 -8.31 4.82 23.82
C PRO A 200 -9.33 5.93 24.03
N VAL A 201 -9.26 6.56 25.22
CA VAL A 201 -10.12 7.66 25.69
C VAL A 201 -9.72 8.98 25.00
N ALA A 202 -9.89 9.07 23.69
CA ALA A 202 -9.67 10.31 22.93
C ALA A 202 -10.91 10.78 22.14
N ALA A 203 -12.07 10.12 22.34
CA ALA A 203 -13.33 10.52 21.71
C ALA A 203 -14.56 10.23 22.58
N ALA A 204 -14.42 10.32 23.91
CA ALA A 204 -15.56 10.21 24.81
C ALA A 204 -16.18 11.61 25.00
N ALA A 205 -17.18 11.95 24.17
CA ALA A 205 -18.15 12.96 24.55
C ALA A 205 -18.84 12.51 25.86
N PRO A 206 -19.09 13.41 26.83
CA PRO A 206 -19.68 13.04 28.11
C PRO A 206 -21.09 12.47 27.90
N SER A 207 -21.28 11.23 28.34
CA SER A 207 -22.50 10.41 28.23
C SER A 207 -23.68 10.89 29.10
N PHE A 208 -23.67 12.14 29.57
CA PHE A 208 -24.77 12.71 30.36
C PHE A 208 -25.91 13.29 29.51
N VAL A 209 -25.71 13.51 28.20
CA VAL A 209 -26.73 14.18 27.35
C VAL A 209 -27.57 13.18 26.53
N SER A 210 -27.23 11.88 26.51
CA SER A 210 -27.93 10.89 25.67
C SER A 210 -29.19 10.29 26.28
N ASN A 211 -29.50 10.56 27.56
CA ASN A 211 -30.67 9.98 28.24
C ASN A 211 -31.94 10.86 28.25
N VAL A 212 -31.90 12.07 27.68
CA VAL A 212 -33.06 12.99 27.69
C VAL A 212 -33.90 12.91 26.41
N PHE A 213 -33.41 12.32 25.33
CA PHE A 213 -34.06 12.39 23.99
C PHE A 213 -34.49 11.05 23.37
N LYS A 214 -34.54 9.96 24.13
CA LYS A 214 -35.08 8.68 23.63
C LYS A 214 -36.28 8.22 24.48
N SER A 215 -37.40 8.88 24.25
CA SER A 215 -38.72 8.34 24.55
C SER A 215 -39.17 7.40 23.43
N ASP A 216 -39.54 6.20 23.87
CA ASP A 216 -40.47 5.24 23.29
C ASP A 216 -40.04 4.12 22.31
N GLU A 217 -40.52 2.93 22.71
CA GLU A 217 -40.80 1.68 21.99
C GLU A 217 -39.64 0.77 21.52
N LYS A 218 -39.20 -0.14 22.41
CA LYS A 218 -39.42 -1.61 22.33
C LYS A 218 -38.45 -2.44 23.20
N ALA A 219 -39.06 -3.33 24.02
CA ALA A 219 -38.61 -4.59 24.63
C ALA A 219 -37.19 -4.71 25.27
N PRO A 220 -37.08 -5.10 26.56
CA PRO A 220 -35.81 -5.12 27.28
C PRO A 220 -35.04 -6.43 27.05
N GLY A 221 -33.95 -6.37 26.28
CA GLY A 221 -32.90 -7.38 26.28
C GLY A 221 -31.92 -7.12 27.43
N GLU A 222 -31.89 -8.03 28.39
CA GLU A 222 -31.04 -8.02 29.59
C GLU A 222 -29.59 -7.61 29.32
N ALA A 223 -29.19 -6.45 29.87
CA ALA A 223 -27.80 -6.25 30.27
C ALA A 223 -27.49 -7.27 31.39
N LYS A 224 -26.80 -8.35 31.05
CA LYS A 224 -26.44 -9.42 31.99
C LYS A 224 -25.38 -8.94 32.98
N ALA A 225 -25.82 -8.26 34.04
CA ALA A 225 -25.08 -8.22 35.29
C ALA A 225 -25.10 -9.64 35.89
N GLY A 226 -23.96 -10.29 36.00
CA GLY A 226 -23.88 -11.65 36.55
C GLY A 226 -24.30 -11.69 38.02
N HIS A 227 -25.23 -12.58 38.39
CA HIS A 227 -25.78 -12.68 39.75
C HIS A 227 -24.86 -13.33 40.80
N GLY A 228 -23.59 -13.63 40.45
CA GLY A 228 -22.61 -14.27 41.35
C GLY A 228 -23.06 -15.64 41.90
N PHE A 229 -22.32 -16.17 42.88
CA PHE A 229 -22.60 -17.45 43.55
C PHE A 229 -23.42 -17.30 44.85
N GLY A 230 -24.20 -16.22 44.97
CA GLY A 230 -25.06 -15.95 46.11
C GLY A 230 -26.49 -16.47 45.94
N LEU A 231 -27.33 -16.22 46.94
CA LEU A 231 -28.75 -16.63 46.96
C LEU A 231 -29.54 -16.19 45.70
N ALA A 232 -29.21 -15.01 45.16
CA ALA A 232 -29.81 -14.48 43.94
C ALA A 232 -29.42 -15.29 42.69
N GLY A 233 -28.16 -15.72 42.60
CA GLY A 233 -27.67 -16.58 41.53
C GLY A 233 -28.25 -18.00 41.59
N GLU A 234 -28.38 -18.56 42.80
CA GLU A 234 -28.99 -19.87 43.03
C GLU A 234 -30.46 -19.90 42.63
N ARG A 235 -31.25 -18.86 43.00
CA ARG A 235 -32.64 -18.73 42.57
C ARG A 235 -32.78 -18.54 41.06
N ALA A 236 -31.92 -17.72 40.46
CA ALA A 236 -31.95 -17.49 39.01
C ALA A 236 -31.56 -18.75 38.20
N ALA A 237 -30.64 -19.56 38.72
CA ALA A 237 -30.25 -20.82 38.09
C ALA A 237 -31.29 -21.93 38.31
N GLY A 238 -31.90 -21.98 39.50
CA GLY A 238 -33.00 -22.90 39.81
C GLY A 238 -34.21 -22.69 38.90
N LEU A 239 -34.57 -21.43 38.61
CA LEU A 239 -35.62 -21.11 37.63
C LEU A 239 -35.29 -21.57 36.20
N LYS A 240 -34.00 -21.70 35.88
CA LYS A 240 -33.52 -22.21 34.58
C LYS A 240 -33.24 -23.72 34.60
N GLY A 241 -33.56 -24.41 35.69
CA GLY A 241 -33.39 -25.86 35.84
C GLY A 241 -31.96 -26.31 36.13
N TYR A 242 -31.05 -25.39 36.46
CA TYR A 242 -29.66 -25.71 36.79
C TYR A 242 -29.44 -25.72 38.31
N LEU A 243 -28.82 -26.78 38.82
CA LEU A 243 -28.33 -26.86 40.19
C LEU A 243 -26.87 -26.35 40.23
N ILE A 244 -26.64 -25.19 40.85
CA ILE A 244 -25.29 -24.66 41.01
C ILE A 244 -24.65 -25.27 42.25
N SER A 245 -23.61 -26.09 42.06
CA SER A 245 -22.72 -26.48 43.15
C SER A 245 -21.73 -25.35 43.45
N ARG A 246 -21.50 -25.07 44.74
CA ARG A 246 -20.47 -24.10 45.12
C ARG A 246 -19.09 -24.68 44.78
N PRO A 247 -18.17 -23.87 44.21
CA PRO A 247 -16.81 -24.33 43.97
C PRO A 247 -16.16 -24.74 45.30
N VAL A 248 -15.34 -25.79 45.26
CA VAL A 248 -14.61 -26.28 46.43
C VAL A 248 -13.70 -25.16 46.94
N GLU A 249 -13.91 -24.72 48.19
CA GLU A 249 -13.09 -23.67 48.81
C GLU A 249 -11.65 -24.16 48.94
N SER A 250 -10.74 -23.59 48.14
CA SER A 250 -9.33 -23.93 48.11
C SER A 250 -8.52 -23.30 49.25
N VAL A 251 -9.17 -22.58 50.17
CA VAL A 251 -8.53 -21.84 51.25
C VAL A 251 -9.10 -22.33 52.59
N PRO A 252 -8.25 -22.79 53.53
CA PRO A 252 -8.72 -23.24 54.83
C PRO A 252 -9.44 -22.11 55.58
N ARG A 253 -10.52 -22.48 56.29
CA ARG A 253 -11.51 -21.63 56.97
C ARG A 253 -10.95 -20.64 58.01
N TYR A 254 -9.65 -20.65 58.27
CA TYR A 254 -8.96 -19.85 59.27
C TYR A 254 -8.12 -18.69 58.69
N ALA A 255 -8.20 -18.42 57.39
CA ALA A 255 -7.53 -17.25 56.84
C ALA A 255 -8.16 -15.95 57.40
N PRO A 256 -7.40 -15.08 58.11
CA PRO A 256 -7.94 -13.86 58.69
C PRO A 256 -8.41 -12.91 57.58
N LYS A 257 -9.64 -12.39 57.73
CA LYS A 257 -10.18 -11.33 56.87
C LYS A 257 -9.26 -10.11 56.95
N ARG A 258 -8.69 -9.68 55.81
CA ARG A 258 -8.00 -8.39 55.73
C ARG A 258 -8.99 -7.28 56.08
N SER A 259 -8.77 -6.62 57.21
CA SER A 259 -9.47 -5.39 57.56
C SER A 259 -9.09 -4.29 56.56
N PRO A 260 -10.05 -3.52 56.03
CA PRO A 260 -9.73 -2.33 55.25
C PRO A 260 -9.11 -1.29 56.18
N SER A 261 -7.89 -0.85 55.88
CA SER A 261 -7.29 0.34 56.49
C SER A 261 -8.16 1.53 56.12
N ALA A 262 -8.69 2.23 57.11
CA ALA A 262 -9.32 3.53 56.94
C ALA A 262 -8.25 4.58 56.58
N ALA A 263 -8.68 5.51 55.73
CA ALA A 263 -8.16 6.86 55.41
C ALA A 263 -6.76 7.25 55.90
#